data_AF-A0A965JVM4-F1
#
_entry.id   AF-A0A965JVM4-F1
#
_cell.length_a   1.000
_cell.length_b   1.000
_cell.length_c   1.000
_cell.angle_alpha   90.00
_cell.angle_beta   90.00
_cell.angle_gamma   90.00
#
_symmetry.space_group_name_H-M   'P 1'
#
loop_
_entity.id
_entity.type
_entity.pdbx_description
1 polymer ?
#
loop_
_entity_poly.entity_id
_entity_poly.type
_entity_poly.pdbx_seq_one_letter_code
_entity_poly.pdbx_strand_id
1 'polypeptide(L)'
;YKGMLTSTQLRRYFHDLRDSRLETAIALVHSRFSTNTFPRWELAQPFRFIAHNGEINTVRSNRSWMAARETKFVTEKWSESSDLAPVITPYMSDSASFDEAAELLFMNGRSLPHSILMMIPEAWERATTMDPQKRDFYRFNAALMEPWDGPASVSFCDGTRVGAVLDRNGLRPARYWVTGDRRVIFSSEVGVLDVEPANVIAKGRLQPGRMFLVDIEQGVIVDDADIKAELAGAHPYSEWLEKNQIDLDTLAKQPMLLPEHESLVRLQHLFGYTEEEIRLILTPMARNGEEPIGSMGSDSPIAVLSTKSKPVFDFFTQQFAQVTNPPLDAIREELVTSLRVGIGGHSNLLSATPDHVRQIVLSAPVIDLEDLAKIRYIEDSGVGTFKSTAVDGLFDVASAIADPRQSLLDGLKELEDHVVESVRAGVNLVILSDRNSTETSAPIPSLLQVAAVHNRLVREHLRANTALIVEAGDVKEVHHVALLLGFGASAVCPYLALDTIEELARYGQFHDEAPGQARYRYNKALSKGVLKVMSKMGVSTIASYIGSQLFEAVGVDQEV
;
A
#
# COMPACT_ATOMS: atom_id res chain seq x y z
N TYR A 1 -12.33 -31.07 -2.54
CA TYR A 1 -12.91 -31.43 -3.86
C TYR A 1 -13.15 -30.18 -4.69
N LYS A 2 -12.34 -29.91 -5.73
CA LYS A 2 -12.47 -28.74 -6.61
C LYS A 2 -12.04 -29.06 -8.04
N GLY A 3 -12.47 -28.28 -9.03
CA GLY A 3 -12.08 -28.50 -10.43
C GLY A 3 -12.77 -27.56 -11.41
N MET A 4 -12.42 -27.71 -12.69
CA MET A 4 -12.98 -26.95 -13.81
C MET A 4 -14.32 -27.53 -14.25
N LEU A 5 -15.29 -27.43 -13.35
CA LEU A 5 -16.61 -28.04 -13.47
C LEU A 5 -17.67 -26.97 -13.21
N THR A 6 -18.79 -27.04 -13.92
CA THR A 6 -19.98 -26.31 -13.47
C THR A 6 -20.40 -26.82 -12.09
N SER A 7 -21.06 -25.98 -11.28
CA SER A 7 -21.51 -26.37 -9.94
C SER A 7 -22.33 -27.67 -9.94
N THR A 8 -23.13 -27.89 -10.99
CA THR A 8 -23.95 -29.12 -11.14
C THR A 8 -23.15 -30.38 -11.49
N GLN A 9 -21.94 -30.24 -12.03
CA GLN A 9 -21.08 -31.36 -12.42
C GLN A 9 -20.23 -31.87 -11.25
N LEU A 10 -19.96 -31.05 -10.23
CA LEU A 10 -19.04 -31.38 -9.13
C LEU A 10 -19.36 -32.73 -8.47
N ARG A 11 -20.63 -32.92 -8.06
CA ARG A 11 -21.11 -34.16 -7.41
C ARG A 11 -21.17 -35.36 -8.36
N ARG A 12 -21.22 -35.13 -9.67
CA ARG A 12 -21.18 -36.20 -10.69
C ARG A 12 -19.75 -36.66 -10.96
N TYR A 13 -18.79 -35.74 -10.96
CA TYR A 13 -17.38 -36.01 -11.22
C TYR A 13 -16.71 -36.71 -10.03
N PHE A 14 -16.86 -36.16 -8.82
CA PHE A 14 -16.30 -36.76 -7.61
C PHE A 14 -17.31 -37.71 -6.97
N HIS A 15 -17.12 -39.02 -7.17
CA HIS A 15 -18.01 -40.07 -6.65
C HIS A 15 -18.15 -40.03 -5.13
N ASP A 16 -17.07 -39.69 -4.42
CA ASP A 16 -17.05 -39.57 -2.95
C ASP A 16 -18.13 -38.60 -2.42
N LEU A 17 -18.46 -37.53 -3.17
CA LEU A 17 -19.50 -36.55 -2.79
C LEU A 17 -20.94 -37.11 -2.87
N ARG A 18 -21.10 -38.33 -3.36
CA ARG A 18 -22.38 -39.07 -3.36
C ARG A 18 -22.42 -40.18 -2.33
N ASP A 19 -21.27 -40.51 -1.74
CA ASP A 19 -21.18 -41.57 -0.76
C ASP A 19 -21.80 -41.10 0.56
N SER A 20 -22.70 -41.89 1.14
CA SER A 20 -23.36 -41.56 2.40
C SER A 20 -22.40 -41.56 3.59
N ARG A 21 -21.21 -42.15 3.46
CA ARG A 21 -20.17 -42.11 4.50
C ARG A 21 -19.47 -40.76 4.60
N LEU A 22 -19.60 -39.91 3.57
CA LEU A 22 -19.02 -38.57 3.58
C LEU A 22 -19.94 -37.61 4.35
N GLU A 23 -19.74 -37.55 5.66
CA GLU A 23 -20.41 -36.62 6.56
C GLU A 23 -19.47 -35.50 6.98
N THR A 24 -20.00 -34.28 7.17
CA THR A 24 -19.23 -33.13 7.64
C THR A 24 -20.10 -32.15 8.42
N ALA A 25 -19.51 -31.50 9.42
CA ALA A 25 -20.13 -30.38 10.13
C ALA A 25 -19.94 -29.04 9.39
N ILE A 26 -18.91 -28.93 8.53
CA ILE A 26 -18.57 -27.71 7.81
C ILE A 26 -18.47 -28.02 6.31
N ALA A 27 -19.13 -27.20 5.48
CA ALA A 27 -19.00 -27.27 4.04
C ALA A 27 -18.78 -25.87 3.47
N LEU A 28 -17.64 -25.67 2.81
CA LEU A 28 -17.33 -24.44 2.07
C LEU A 28 -17.36 -24.73 0.57
N VAL A 29 -18.15 -23.96 -0.16
CA VAL A 29 -18.31 -24.09 -1.62
C VAL A 29 -18.06 -22.76 -2.30
N HIS A 30 -17.47 -22.80 -3.49
CA HIS A 30 -17.20 -21.60 -4.27
C HIS A 30 -17.41 -21.87 -5.77
N SER A 31 -18.00 -20.90 -6.47
CA SER A 31 -18.09 -20.88 -7.92
C SER A 31 -17.40 -19.63 -8.44
N ARG A 32 -16.41 -19.80 -9.32
CA ARG A 32 -15.55 -18.72 -9.82
C ARG A 32 -15.99 -18.27 -11.20
N PHE A 33 -16.02 -16.96 -11.41
CA PHE A 33 -16.05 -16.35 -12.74
C PHE A 33 -14.65 -15.91 -13.13
N SER A 34 -14.25 -16.12 -14.38
CA SER A 34 -12.91 -15.83 -14.89
C SER A 34 -13.00 -14.88 -16.07
N THR A 35 -12.07 -13.93 -16.18
CA THR A 35 -11.92 -13.10 -17.38
C THR A 35 -11.19 -13.82 -18.52
N ASN A 36 -10.66 -15.01 -18.27
CA ASN A 36 -9.99 -15.84 -19.28
C ASN A 36 -10.84 -17.03 -19.73
N THR A 37 -10.60 -17.49 -20.96
CA THR A 37 -11.21 -18.69 -21.55
C THR A 37 -10.40 -19.96 -21.32
N PHE A 38 -9.17 -19.85 -20.80
CA PHE A 38 -8.27 -20.98 -20.57
C PHE A 38 -8.43 -21.52 -19.14
N PRO A 39 -8.99 -22.73 -18.97
CA PRO A 39 -9.21 -23.29 -17.65
C PRO A 39 -7.89 -23.75 -17.01
N ARG A 40 -7.67 -23.38 -15.74
CA ARG A 40 -6.59 -23.91 -14.90
C ARG A 40 -7.18 -24.49 -13.62
N TRP A 41 -6.97 -25.78 -13.39
CA TRP A 41 -7.52 -26.52 -12.25
C TRP A 41 -7.07 -25.98 -10.90
N GLU A 42 -5.81 -25.56 -10.82
CA GLU A 42 -5.17 -25.01 -9.61
C GLU A 42 -5.87 -23.74 -9.10
N LEU A 43 -6.45 -22.95 -10.03
CA LEU A 43 -7.15 -21.69 -9.74
C LEU A 43 -8.62 -21.89 -9.32
N ALA A 44 -9.12 -23.13 -9.35
CA ALA A 44 -10.41 -23.43 -8.72
C ALA A 44 -10.33 -23.18 -7.22
N GLN A 45 -11.43 -22.74 -6.63
CA GLN A 45 -11.59 -22.54 -5.19
C GLN A 45 -12.58 -23.56 -4.61
N PRO A 46 -12.62 -23.79 -3.29
CA PRO A 46 -11.81 -23.15 -2.23
C PRO A 46 -10.30 -23.43 -2.32
N PHE A 47 -9.51 -22.55 -1.70
CA PHE A 47 -8.10 -22.82 -1.38
C PHE A 47 -7.99 -23.58 -0.05
N ARG A 48 -6.84 -23.53 0.64
CA ARG A 48 -6.57 -24.38 1.80
C ARG A 48 -7.41 -23.94 2.99
N PHE A 49 -7.44 -22.63 3.25
CA PHE A 49 -8.15 -22.03 4.37
C PHE A 49 -9.29 -21.13 3.93
N ILE A 50 -9.25 -20.60 2.70
CA ILE A 50 -10.22 -19.58 2.26
C ILE A 50 -10.98 -19.89 0.97
N ALA A 51 -12.15 -19.26 0.85
CA ALA A 51 -12.84 -19.01 -0.40
C ALA A 51 -13.14 -17.51 -0.49
N HIS A 52 -12.79 -16.91 -1.62
CA HIS A 52 -12.83 -15.47 -1.85
C HIS A 52 -13.70 -15.15 -3.06
N ASN A 53 -14.81 -14.46 -2.79
CA ASN A 53 -15.60 -13.78 -3.81
C ASN A 53 -15.13 -12.32 -3.88
N GLY A 54 -14.43 -11.95 -4.95
CA GLY A 54 -13.84 -10.63 -5.03
C GLY A 54 -12.62 -10.53 -5.94
N GLU A 55 -11.91 -9.43 -5.81
CA GLU A 55 -10.63 -9.15 -6.46
C GLU A 55 -9.77 -8.29 -5.53
N ILE A 56 -8.50 -8.65 -5.37
CA ILE A 56 -7.55 -7.88 -4.56
C ILE A 56 -6.79 -6.92 -5.49
N ASN A 57 -7.16 -5.64 -5.47
CA ASN A 57 -6.63 -4.63 -6.38
C ASN A 57 -5.20 -4.16 -6.01
N THR A 58 -4.70 -4.49 -4.82
CA THR A 58 -3.33 -4.19 -4.37
C THR A 58 -2.38 -5.38 -4.45
N VAL A 59 -2.80 -6.51 -5.06
CA VAL A 59 -2.07 -7.79 -5.02
C VAL A 59 -0.60 -7.70 -5.43
N ARG A 60 -0.24 -6.84 -6.40
CA ARG A 60 1.15 -6.68 -6.85
C ARG A 60 2.05 -6.13 -5.74
N SER A 61 1.59 -5.10 -5.03
CA SER A 61 2.32 -4.54 -3.87
C SER A 61 2.41 -5.58 -2.76
N ASN A 62 1.28 -6.22 -2.41
CA ASN A 62 1.25 -7.19 -1.31
C ASN A 62 2.21 -8.37 -1.53
N ARG A 63 2.31 -8.86 -2.78
CA ARG A 63 3.28 -9.89 -3.18
C ARG A 63 4.71 -9.41 -3.01
N SER A 64 5.01 -8.19 -3.45
CA SER A 64 6.35 -7.61 -3.34
C SER A 64 6.75 -7.40 -1.87
N TRP A 65 5.83 -6.96 -1.02
CA TRP A 65 6.07 -6.80 0.41
C TRP A 65 6.25 -8.12 1.14
N MET A 66 5.48 -9.17 0.78
CA MET A 66 5.72 -10.51 1.28
C MET A 66 7.12 -11.01 0.90
N ALA A 67 7.51 -10.92 -0.37
CA ALA A 67 8.84 -11.33 -0.83
C ALA A 67 9.97 -10.54 -0.13
N ALA A 68 9.78 -9.24 0.11
CA ALA A 68 10.74 -8.41 0.83
C ALA A 68 10.91 -8.78 2.32
N ARG A 69 9.93 -9.48 2.91
CA ARG A 69 9.94 -9.91 4.32
C ARG A 69 10.47 -11.32 4.53
N GLU A 70 10.59 -12.14 3.49
CA GLU A 70 10.93 -13.57 3.59
C GLU A 70 12.23 -13.83 4.38
N THR A 71 13.25 -13.00 4.20
CA THR A 71 14.52 -13.11 4.94
C THR A 71 14.43 -12.76 6.42
N LYS A 72 13.33 -12.13 6.85
CA LYS A 72 13.08 -11.77 8.26
C LYS A 72 12.24 -12.78 9.01
N PHE A 73 11.71 -13.80 8.34
CA PHE A 73 10.90 -14.80 9.02
C PHE A 73 11.77 -15.58 9.99
N VAL A 74 11.49 -15.39 11.27
CA VAL A 74 12.13 -16.11 12.38
C VAL A 74 11.03 -16.68 13.25
N THR A 75 11.11 -17.96 13.57
CA THR A 75 10.04 -18.67 14.27
C THR A 75 10.59 -19.94 14.88
N GLU A 76 10.11 -20.29 16.07
CA GLU A 76 10.52 -21.49 16.78
C GLU A 76 9.92 -22.77 16.18
N LYS A 77 8.91 -22.64 15.31
CA LYS A 77 8.16 -23.76 14.75
C LYS A 77 8.84 -24.45 13.57
N TRP A 78 9.75 -23.75 12.88
CA TRP A 78 10.47 -24.26 11.72
C TRP A 78 11.96 -24.02 11.89
N SER A 79 12.78 -25.02 11.56
CA SER A 79 14.23 -24.98 11.78
C SER A 79 14.97 -24.04 10.83
N GLU A 80 14.49 -23.87 9.60
CA GLU A 80 15.08 -22.97 8.61
C GLU A 80 13.99 -22.13 7.95
N SER A 81 14.17 -20.81 7.91
CA SER A 81 13.22 -19.87 7.29
C SER A 81 13.21 -19.96 5.75
N SER A 82 14.28 -20.49 5.15
CA SER A 82 14.38 -20.77 3.72
C SER A 82 13.38 -21.82 3.25
N ASP A 83 12.95 -22.75 4.11
CA ASP A 83 11.96 -23.77 3.76
C ASP A 83 10.56 -23.18 3.54
N LEU A 84 10.31 -21.96 4.05
CA LEU A 84 9.05 -21.24 3.89
C LEU A 84 9.01 -20.40 2.61
N ALA A 85 10.16 -20.14 1.97
CA ALA A 85 10.28 -19.24 0.83
C ALA A 85 10.32 -20.00 -0.53
N PRO A 86 9.67 -19.48 -1.58
CA PRO A 86 8.78 -18.32 -1.57
C PRO A 86 7.43 -18.65 -0.92
N VAL A 87 6.90 -17.75 -0.10
CA VAL A 87 5.57 -17.94 0.53
C VAL A 87 4.48 -17.82 -0.52
N ILE A 88 4.62 -16.85 -1.42
CA ILE A 88 3.62 -16.60 -2.46
C ILE A 88 4.03 -17.31 -3.74
N THR A 89 3.19 -18.23 -4.21
CA THR A 89 3.46 -18.96 -5.43
C THR A 89 3.33 -18.04 -6.65
N PRO A 90 4.37 -17.95 -7.51
CA PRO A 90 4.30 -17.15 -8.74
C PRO A 90 3.15 -17.58 -9.66
N TYR A 91 2.56 -16.61 -10.38
CA TYR A 91 1.52 -16.85 -11.41
C TYR A 91 0.22 -17.51 -10.93
N MET A 92 -0.03 -17.54 -9.62
CA MET A 92 -1.32 -17.91 -9.04
C MET A 92 -2.28 -16.72 -8.99
N SER A 93 -3.56 -16.98 -8.71
CA SER A 93 -4.55 -15.90 -8.53
C SER A 93 -4.26 -15.07 -7.28
N ASP A 94 -4.79 -13.86 -7.25
CA ASP A 94 -4.81 -12.99 -6.06
C ASP A 94 -5.28 -13.68 -4.78
N SER A 95 -6.37 -14.44 -4.90
CA SER A 95 -7.02 -15.20 -3.84
C SER A 95 -6.14 -16.35 -3.33
N ALA A 96 -5.25 -16.88 -4.18
CA ALA A 96 -4.31 -17.92 -3.76
C ALA A 96 -3.18 -17.28 -2.95
N SER A 97 -2.65 -16.14 -3.40
CA SER A 97 -1.66 -15.38 -2.65
C SER A 97 -2.18 -14.94 -1.28
N PHE A 98 -3.46 -14.57 -1.20
CA PHE A 98 -4.10 -14.27 0.07
C PHE A 98 -4.19 -15.51 0.98
N ASP A 99 -4.60 -16.67 0.45
CA ASP A 99 -4.64 -17.94 1.19
C ASP A 99 -3.25 -18.34 1.73
N GLU A 100 -2.20 -18.20 0.91
CA GLU A 100 -0.83 -18.54 1.27
C GLU A 100 -0.28 -17.64 2.40
N ALA A 101 -0.56 -16.33 2.33
CA ALA A 101 -0.19 -15.41 3.41
C ALA A 101 -0.98 -15.69 4.70
N ALA A 102 -2.29 -15.97 4.59
CA ALA A 102 -3.13 -16.32 5.74
C ALA A 102 -2.69 -17.64 6.38
N GLU A 103 -2.34 -18.64 5.56
CA GLU A 103 -1.79 -19.93 5.99
C GLU A 103 -0.49 -19.74 6.77
N LEU A 104 0.46 -18.94 6.25
CA LEU A 104 1.71 -18.65 6.96
C LEU A 104 1.44 -18.10 8.37
N LEU A 105 0.58 -17.07 8.48
CA LEU A 105 0.25 -16.44 9.76
C LEU A 105 -0.45 -17.42 10.72
N PHE A 106 -1.38 -18.21 10.20
CA PHE A 106 -2.13 -19.21 10.96
C PHE A 106 -1.24 -20.34 11.47
N MET A 107 -0.47 -20.98 10.57
CA MET A 107 0.43 -22.08 10.91
C MET A 107 1.53 -21.62 11.87
N ASN A 108 1.94 -20.35 11.79
CA ASN A 108 2.89 -19.77 12.73
C ASN A 108 2.29 -19.52 14.14
N GLY A 109 0.97 -19.54 14.30
CA GLY A 109 0.31 -19.62 15.61
C GLY A 109 -0.68 -18.49 15.90
N ARG A 110 -0.96 -17.60 14.96
CA ARG A 110 -2.11 -16.70 15.09
C ARG A 110 -3.38 -17.49 14.83
N SER A 111 -4.48 -17.12 15.48
CA SER A 111 -5.78 -17.66 15.11
C SER A 111 -6.12 -17.22 13.68
N LEU A 112 -6.86 -18.03 12.93
CA LEU A 112 -7.27 -17.67 11.58
C LEU A 112 -8.08 -16.35 11.55
N PRO A 113 -9.00 -16.07 12.50
CA PRO A 113 -9.62 -14.76 12.65
C PRO A 113 -8.61 -13.60 12.77
N HIS A 114 -7.55 -13.75 13.55
CA HIS A 114 -6.51 -12.73 13.69
C HIS A 114 -5.77 -12.52 12.37
N SER A 115 -5.31 -13.59 11.71
CA SER A 115 -4.63 -13.50 10.40
C SER A 115 -5.48 -12.77 9.36
N ILE A 116 -6.78 -13.08 9.30
CA ILE A 116 -7.72 -12.45 8.38
C ILE A 116 -7.93 -10.96 8.72
N LEU A 117 -8.05 -10.60 10.01
CA LEU A 117 -8.21 -9.19 10.42
C LEU A 117 -6.93 -8.36 10.26
N MET A 118 -5.75 -8.99 10.27
CA MET A 118 -4.50 -8.32 9.90
C MET A 118 -4.47 -7.95 8.41
N MET A 119 -4.96 -8.84 7.55
CA MET A 119 -4.93 -8.65 6.09
C MET A 119 -6.11 -7.81 5.58
N ILE A 120 -7.30 -7.94 6.19
CA ILE A 120 -8.52 -7.17 5.88
C ILE A 120 -8.94 -6.41 7.15
N PRO A 121 -8.21 -5.35 7.54
CA PRO A 121 -8.55 -4.59 8.74
C PRO A 121 -9.78 -3.70 8.52
N GLU A 122 -10.49 -3.43 9.62
CA GLU A 122 -11.49 -2.36 9.66
C GLU A 122 -10.87 -1.01 9.29
N ALA A 123 -11.67 -0.08 8.79
CA ALA A 123 -11.28 1.33 8.72
C ALA A 123 -11.19 1.90 10.13
N TRP A 124 -9.97 2.17 10.61
CA TRP A 124 -9.70 2.54 12.01
C TRP A 124 -9.12 3.95 12.16
N GLU A 125 -8.43 4.45 11.13
CA GLU A 125 -7.60 5.65 11.18
C GLU A 125 -8.43 6.92 11.45
N ARG A 126 -9.62 7.00 10.85
CA ARG A 126 -10.56 8.13 10.98
C ARG A 126 -11.79 7.79 11.82
N ALA A 127 -11.83 6.61 12.43
CA ALA A 127 -12.98 6.14 13.20
C ALA A 127 -12.97 6.76 14.61
N THR A 128 -13.69 7.88 14.78
CA THR A 128 -13.72 8.63 16.05
C THR A 128 -14.49 7.93 17.17
N THR A 129 -15.38 6.98 16.84
CA THR A 129 -16.22 6.24 17.80
C THR A 129 -15.71 4.83 18.09
N MET A 130 -14.56 4.45 17.53
CA MET A 130 -13.97 3.14 17.76
C MET A 130 -13.39 3.06 19.17
N ASP A 131 -13.57 1.91 19.83
CA ASP A 131 -12.93 1.65 21.12
C ASP A 131 -11.40 1.84 21.03
N PRO A 132 -10.75 2.53 21.99
CA PRO A 132 -9.31 2.81 21.92
C PRO A 132 -8.43 1.56 21.85
N GLN A 133 -8.74 0.50 22.61
CA GLN A 133 -7.92 -0.73 22.60
C GLN A 133 -8.03 -1.42 21.24
N LYS A 134 -9.24 -1.49 20.69
CA LYS A 134 -9.48 -2.00 19.32
C LYS A 134 -8.73 -1.17 18.27
N ARG A 135 -8.75 0.16 18.39
CA ARG A 135 -8.03 1.06 17.47
C ARG A 135 -6.52 0.83 17.55
N ASP A 136 -5.99 0.65 18.76
CA ASP A 136 -4.56 0.39 18.99
C ASP A 136 -4.14 -0.99 18.49
N PHE A 137 -5.00 -2.00 18.58
CA PHE A 137 -4.80 -3.29 17.91
C PHE A 137 -4.64 -3.14 16.40
N TYR A 138 -5.53 -2.41 15.71
CA TYR A 138 -5.39 -2.18 14.27
C TYR A 138 -4.18 -1.32 13.94
N ARG A 139 -3.89 -0.30 14.74
CA ARG A 139 -2.72 0.57 14.58
C ARG A 139 -1.41 -0.21 14.72
N PHE A 140 -1.33 -1.16 15.64
CA PHE A 140 -0.20 -2.07 15.76
C PHE A 140 -0.07 -2.95 14.51
N ASN A 141 -1.14 -3.62 14.10
CA ASN A 141 -1.10 -4.54 12.95
C ASN A 141 -0.79 -3.83 11.63
N ALA A 142 -1.22 -2.58 11.46
CA ALA A 142 -0.87 -1.74 10.32
C ALA A 142 0.64 -1.44 10.21
N ALA A 143 1.41 -1.55 11.31
CA ALA A 143 2.87 -1.45 11.28
C ALA A 143 3.54 -2.74 10.78
N LEU A 144 2.83 -3.88 10.79
CA LEU A 144 3.34 -5.19 10.38
C LEU A 144 2.95 -5.53 8.93
N MET A 145 1.70 -5.23 8.56
CA MET A 145 1.09 -5.68 7.31
C MET A 145 0.24 -4.57 6.69
N GLU A 146 0.47 -4.33 5.40
CA GLU A 146 -0.39 -3.51 4.56
C GLU A 146 -1.72 -4.24 4.26
N PRO A 147 -2.85 -3.52 4.20
CA PRO A 147 -4.12 -4.14 3.82
C PRO A 147 -4.08 -4.79 2.43
N TRP A 148 -4.67 -5.97 2.32
CA TRP A 148 -4.96 -6.62 1.05
C TRP A 148 -6.31 -6.11 0.56
N ASP A 149 -6.28 -4.95 -0.10
CA ASP A 149 -7.47 -4.16 -0.44
C ASP A 149 -8.13 -4.65 -1.74
N GLY A 150 -9.39 -4.23 -1.91
CA GLY A 150 -10.25 -4.58 -3.04
C GLY A 150 -11.57 -5.19 -2.58
N PRO A 151 -12.57 -5.31 -3.49
CA PRO A 151 -13.85 -5.93 -3.15
C PRO A 151 -13.63 -7.36 -2.70
N ALA A 152 -14.05 -7.70 -1.48
CA ALA A 152 -13.80 -9.03 -0.93
C ALA A 152 -14.94 -9.49 -0.02
N SER A 153 -15.42 -10.70 -0.25
CA SER A 153 -16.11 -11.53 0.72
C SER A 153 -15.29 -12.79 0.89
N VAL A 154 -14.52 -12.86 1.97
CA VAL A 154 -13.64 -13.98 2.28
C VAL A 154 -14.30 -14.84 3.33
N SER A 155 -14.66 -16.07 2.95
CA SER A 155 -15.02 -17.12 3.89
C SER A 155 -13.78 -17.95 4.22
N PHE A 156 -13.60 -18.31 5.48
CA PHE A 156 -12.42 -19.00 5.96
C PHE A 156 -12.78 -20.11 6.94
N CYS A 157 -11.94 -21.14 7.03
CA CYS A 157 -12.14 -22.29 7.89
C CYS A 157 -10.79 -22.88 8.34
N ASP A 158 -10.63 -23.12 9.64
CA ASP A 158 -9.45 -23.80 10.22
C ASP A 158 -9.73 -25.26 10.63
N GLY A 159 -10.94 -25.76 10.33
CA GLY A 159 -11.39 -27.12 10.62
C GLY A 159 -12.29 -27.23 11.85
N THR A 160 -12.19 -26.29 12.81
CA THR A 160 -13.07 -26.24 14.00
C THR A 160 -13.94 -24.98 14.02
N ARG A 161 -13.45 -23.91 13.40
CA ARG A 161 -14.13 -22.63 13.24
C ARG A 161 -14.31 -22.31 11.76
N VAL A 162 -15.48 -21.76 11.44
CA VAL A 162 -15.80 -21.26 10.11
C VAL A 162 -16.32 -19.84 10.22
N GLY A 163 -15.81 -18.95 9.37
CA GLY A 163 -16.17 -17.55 9.42
C GLY A 163 -16.15 -16.87 8.07
N ALA A 164 -16.52 -15.60 8.08
CA ALA A 164 -16.42 -14.74 6.93
C ALA A 164 -16.16 -13.29 7.34
N VAL A 165 -15.45 -12.56 6.50
CA VAL A 165 -15.24 -11.12 6.60
C VAL A 165 -15.54 -10.47 5.25
N LEU A 166 -16.00 -9.23 5.29
CA LEU A 166 -16.07 -8.37 4.12
C LEU A 166 -14.87 -7.44 4.08
N ASP A 167 -14.53 -6.94 2.89
CA ASP A 167 -13.63 -5.80 2.74
C ASP A 167 -14.14 -4.59 3.54
N ARG A 168 -13.25 -3.61 3.74
CA ARG A 168 -13.53 -2.40 4.52
C ARG A 168 -14.73 -1.59 4.02
N ASN A 169 -15.05 -1.70 2.74
CA ASN A 169 -16.14 -0.97 2.08
C ASN A 169 -17.41 -1.84 1.96
N GLY A 170 -17.30 -3.16 2.18
CA GLY A 170 -18.38 -4.13 2.05
C GLY A 170 -18.94 -4.20 0.64
N LEU A 171 -18.05 -4.28 -0.36
CA LEU A 171 -18.40 -4.21 -1.78
C LEU A 171 -19.00 -5.51 -2.31
N ARG A 172 -18.99 -6.59 -1.51
CA ARG A 172 -19.56 -7.89 -1.85
C ARG A 172 -20.73 -8.27 -0.93
N PRO A 173 -21.78 -8.90 -1.45
CA PRO A 173 -22.90 -9.31 -0.64
C PRO A 173 -22.55 -10.55 0.20
N ALA A 174 -23.00 -10.55 1.44
CA ALA A 174 -22.85 -11.67 2.37
C ALA A 174 -24.08 -11.74 3.29
N ARG A 175 -24.76 -12.88 3.27
CA ARG A 175 -26.02 -13.14 3.99
C ARG A 175 -25.89 -14.43 4.78
N TYR A 176 -26.53 -14.46 5.96
CA TYR A 176 -26.59 -15.68 6.76
C TYR A 176 -27.99 -15.93 7.31
N TRP A 177 -28.37 -17.20 7.34
CA TRP A 177 -29.57 -17.71 8.00
C TRP A 177 -29.15 -18.67 9.10
N VAL A 178 -29.83 -18.58 10.25
CA VAL A 178 -29.71 -19.55 11.34
C VAL A 178 -31.05 -20.26 11.47
N THR A 179 -31.02 -21.58 11.57
CA THR A 179 -32.21 -22.43 11.62
C THR A 179 -32.39 -23.12 12.98
N GLY A 180 -33.61 -23.55 13.29
CA GLY A 180 -33.98 -24.21 14.53
C GLY A 180 -33.35 -25.60 14.69
N ASP A 181 -33.02 -26.27 13.57
CA ASP A 181 -32.23 -27.50 13.53
C ASP A 181 -30.70 -27.26 13.61
N ARG A 182 -30.28 -26.12 14.18
CA ARG A 182 -28.90 -25.76 14.49
C ARG A 182 -27.97 -25.68 13.27
N ARG A 183 -28.49 -25.25 12.11
CA ARG A 183 -27.66 -24.98 10.93
C ARG A 183 -27.42 -23.49 10.76
N VAL A 184 -26.23 -23.17 10.26
CA VAL A 184 -25.88 -21.84 9.77
C VAL A 184 -25.66 -21.94 8.27
N ILE A 185 -26.40 -21.15 7.50
CA ILE A 185 -26.27 -21.08 6.05
C ILE A 185 -25.75 -19.70 5.71
N PHE A 186 -24.49 -19.62 5.25
CA PHE A 186 -23.86 -18.37 4.80
C PHE A 186 -23.69 -18.41 3.28
N SER A 187 -24.08 -17.33 2.59
CA SER A 187 -23.98 -17.24 1.13
C SER A 187 -23.96 -15.80 0.63
N SER A 188 -23.51 -15.61 -0.61
CA SER A 188 -23.58 -14.33 -1.31
C SER A 188 -25.03 -13.89 -1.60
N GLU A 189 -25.96 -14.84 -1.66
CA GLU A 189 -27.37 -14.60 -1.98
C GLU A 189 -28.32 -15.28 -0.99
N VAL A 190 -29.60 -14.92 -1.03
CA VAL A 190 -30.66 -15.57 -0.26
C VAL A 190 -31.37 -16.62 -1.11
N GLY A 191 -31.87 -17.70 -0.50
CA GLY A 191 -32.62 -18.74 -1.22
C GLY A 191 -31.76 -19.77 -1.94
N VAL A 192 -30.47 -19.88 -1.58
CA VAL A 192 -29.56 -20.88 -2.16
C VAL A 192 -29.84 -22.32 -1.72
N LEU A 193 -30.58 -22.49 -0.61
CA LEU A 193 -31.04 -23.78 -0.11
C LEU A 193 -32.54 -23.67 0.20
N ASP A 194 -33.26 -24.76 -0.02
CA ASP A 194 -34.67 -24.87 0.36
C ASP A 194 -34.76 -25.09 1.88
N VAL A 195 -35.30 -24.09 2.58
CA VAL A 195 -35.45 -24.07 4.04
C VAL A 195 -36.86 -23.60 4.37
N GLU A 196 -37.59 -24.44 5.10
CA GLU A 196 -38.93 -24.12 5.59
C GLU A 196 -38.91 -22.81 6.39
N PRO A 197 -39.70 -21.78 6.02
CA PRO A 197 -39.72 -20.50 6.71
C PRO A 197 -39.93 -20.60 8.23
N ALA A 198 -40.75 -21.55 8.69
CA ALA A 198 -41.01 -21.78 10.11
C ALA A 198 -39.77 -22.26 10.90
N ASN A 199 -38.77 -22.83 10.23
CA ASN A 199 -37.52 -23.29 10.84
C ASN A 199 -36.45 -22.18 10.92
N VAL A 200 -36.68 -20.98 10.36
CA VAL A 200 -35.67 -19.92 10.37
C VAL A 200 -35.78 -19.09 11.66
N ILE A 201 -34.74 -19.13 12.50
CA ILE A 201 -34.70 -18.40 13.78
C ILE A 201 -34.08 -17.00 13.63
N ALA A 202 -33.14 -16.83 12.69
CA ALA A 202 -32.51 -15.53 12.43
C ALA A 202 -32.08 -15.40 10.97
N LYS A 203 -32.14 -14.18 10.45
CA LYS A 203 -31.60 -13.79 9.14
C LYS A 203 -30.79 -12.52 9.32
N GLY A 204 -29.61 -12.46 8.71
CA GLY A 204 -28.77 -11.28 8.76
C GLY A 204 -27.94 -11.06 7.50
N ARG A 205 -27.19 -9.98 7.51
CA ARG A 205 -26.17 -9.65 6.50
C ARG A 205 -24.88 -9.29 7.22
N LEU A 206 -23.76 -9.65 6.63
CA LEU A 206 -22.46 -9.18 7.10
C LEU A 206 -22.32 -7.70 6.74
N GLN A 207 -21.79 -6.91 7.67
CA GLN A 207 -21.57 -5.47 7.50
C GLN A 207 -20.09 -5.20 7.27
N PRO A 208 -19.71 -4.13 6.55
CA PRO A 208 -18.31 -3.74 6.42
C PRO A 208 -17.63 -3.67 7.79
N GLY A 209 -16.43 -4.24 7.87
CA GLY A 209 -15.65 -4.27 9.09
C GLY A 209 -16.10 -5.25 10.18
N ARG A 210 -17.23 -5.96 10.01
CA ARG A 210 -17.64 -7.03 10.95
C ARG A 210 -17.18 -8.40 10.47
N MET A 211 -16.84 -9.26 11.41
CA MET A 211 -16.57 -10.67 11.21
C MET A 211 -17.79 -11.50 11.64
N PHE A 212 -18.14 -12.49 10.82
CA PHE A 212 -19.06 -13.56 11.20
C PHE A 212 -18.22 -14.79 11.54
N LEU A 213 -18.42 -15.40 12.71
CA LEU A 213 -17.67 -16.57 13.13
C LEU A 213 -18.57 -17.58 13.84
N VAL A 214 -18.43 -18.84 13.46
CA VAL A 214 -19.08 -19.98 14.11
C VAL A 214 -18.00 -20.89 14.66
N ASP A 215 -18.05 -21.15 15.96
CA ASP A 215 -17.21 -22.14 16.62
C ASP A 215 -18.03 -23.44 16.73
N ILE A 216 -17.62 -24.46 15.97
CA ILE A 216 -18.36 -25.73 15.88
C ILE A 216 -18.13 -26.58 17.12
N GLU A 217 -16.95 -26.49 17.75
CA GLU A 217 -16.65 -27.24 18.97
C GLU A 217 -17.49 -26.74 20.15
N GLN A 218 -17.63 -25.42 20.27
CA GLN A 218 -18.49 -24.81 21.29
C GLN A 218 -19.97 -24.78 20.87
N GLY A 219 -20.25 -24.92 19.57
CA GLY A 219 -21.60 -24.91 19.01
C GLY A 219 -22.28 -23.55 19.11
N VAL A 220 -21.51 -22.45 19.03
CA VAL A 220 -21.98 -21.07 19.16
C VAL A 220 -21.58 -20.20 17.97
N ILE A 221 -22.39 -19.18 17.70
CA ILE A 221 -21.99 -18.06 16.84
C ILE A 221 -21.31 -17.04 17.75
N VAL A 222 -20.04 -16.76 17.49
CA VAL A 222 -19.23 -15.86 18.32
C VAL A 222 -19.55 -14.42 17.91
N ASP A 223 -19.77 -13.53 18.88
CA ASP A 223 -20.03 -12.13 18.58
C ASP A 223 -18.76 -11.42 18.09
N ASP A 224 -18.91 -10.57 17.09
CA ASP A 224 -17.85 -9.76 16.51
C ASP A 224 -17.10 -8.90 17.54
N ALA A 225 -17.82 -8.33 18.51
CA ALA A 225 -17.23 -7.51 19.56
C ALA A 225 -16.37 -8.35 20.50
N ASP A 226 -16.79 -9.58 20.81
CA ASP A 226 -16.04 -10.50 21.69
C ASP A 226 -14.74 -10.95 21.02
N ILE A 227 -14.79 -11.32 19.72
CA ILE A 227 -13.60 -11.68 18.93
C ILE A 227 -12.58 -10.55 18.98
N LYS A 228 -13.03 -9.32 18.72
CA LYS A 228 -12.13 -8.15 18.64
C LYS A 228 -11.64 -7.71 20.00
N ALA A 229 -12.44 -7.82 21.05
CA ALA A 229 -12.04 -7.54 22.41
C ALA A 229 -10.97 -8.53 22.89
N GLU A 230 -11.13 -9.83 22.60
CA GLU A 230 -10.11 -10.85 22.89
C GLU A 230 -8.80 -10.54 22.17
N LEU A 231 -8.86 -10.27 20.86
CA LEU A 231 -7.68 -9.96 20.06
C LEU A 231 -7.01 -8.65 20.49
N ALA A 232 -7.78 -7.60 20.77
CA ALA A 232 -7.25 -6.33 21.23
C ALA A 232 -6.66 -6.41 22.65
N GLY A 233 -7.16 -7.33 23.48
CA GLY A 233 -6.64 -7.60 24.82
C GLY A 233 -5.46 -8.59 24.87
N ALA A 234 -5.07 -9.18 23.74
CA ALA A 234 -4.02 -10.20 23.70
C ALA A 234 -2.63 -9.66 24.09
N HIS A 235 -2.36 -8.38 23.82
CA HIS A 235 -1.12 -7.70 24.13
C HIS A 235 -1.38 -6.24 24.55
N PRO A 236 -0.45 -5.61 25.30
CA PRO A 236 -0.58 -4.21 25.71
C PRO A 236 -0.22 -3.25 24.56
N TYR A 237 -1.00 -3.28 23.47
CA TYR A 237 -0.73 -2.53 22.25
C TYR A 237 -0.61 -1.02 22.47
N SER A 238 -1.48 -0.44 23.30
CA SER A 238 -1.45 0.99 23.65
C SER A 238 -0.10 1.39 24.26
N GLU A 239 0.39 0.61 25.22
CA GLU A 239 1.68 0.86 25.86
C GLU A 239 2.84 0.77 24.85
N TRP A 240 2.80 -0.22 23.95
CA TRP A 240 3.82 -0.38 22.92
C TRP A 240 3.82 0.80 21.96
N LEU A 241 2.64 1.26 21.52
CA LEU A 241 2.49 2.38 20.60
C LEU A 241 2.95 3.70 21.23
N GLU A 242 2.52 4.00 22.45
CA GLU A 242 2.89 5.24 23.16
C GLU A 242 4.40 5.35 23.39
N LYS A 243 5.07 4.23 23.69
CA LYS A 243 6.50 4.22 23.99
C LYS A 243 7.41 4.24 22.77
N ASN A 244 6.97 3.66 21.64
CA ASN A 244 7.86 3.36 20.52
C ASN A 244 7.49 4.08 19.22
N GLN A 245 6.22 4.45 19.02
CA GLN A 245 5.78 5.08 17.78
C GLN A 245 5.83 6.61 17.90
N ILE A 246 6.54 7.24 16.99
CA ILE A 246 6.78 8.68 17.01
C ILE A 246 6.01 9.33 15.87
N ASP A 247 5.40 10.47 16.15
CA ASP A 247 4.80 11.33 15.12
C ASP A 247 5.87 12.32 14.63
N LEU A 248 6.05 12.46 13.32
CA LEU A 248 7.05 13.40 12.78
C LEU A 248 6.75 14.85 13.20
N ASP A 249 5.48 15.19 13.40
CA ASP A 249 5.05 16.54 13.78
C ASP A 249 5.49 16.93 15.20
N THR A 250 5.82 15.95 16.07
CA THR A 250 6.28 16.22 17.44
C THR A 250 7.78 16.41 17.55
N LEU A 251 8.55 16.06 16.50
CA LEU A 251 9.99 16.27 16.48
C LEU A 251 10.35 17.75 16.36
N ALA A 252 11.44 18.13 17.03
CA ALA A 252 11.96 19.50 16.99
C ALA A 252 12.31 19.92 15.56
N LYS A 253 11.96 21.17 15.22
CA LYS A 253 12.31 21.76 13.93
C LYS A 253 13.83 21.88 13.80
N GLN A 254 14.32 21.63 12.59
CA GLN A 254 15.72 21.78 12.24
C GLN A 254 15.93 23.08 11.44
N PRO A 255 17.09 23.74 11.56
CA PRO A 255 17.40 24.93 10.79
C PRO A 255 17.45 24.60 9.29
N MET A 256 16.92 25.50 8.47
CA MET A 256 16.88 25.36 7.02
C MET A 256 17.42 26.62 6.35
N LEU A 257 18.19 26.43 5.28
CA LEU A 257 18.66 27.52 4.43
C LEU A 257 17.70 27.67 3.25
N LEU A 258 17.28 28.90 2.99
CA LEU A 258 16.51 29.24 1.79
C LEU A 258 17.48 29.47 0.63
N PRO A 259 17.20 28.93 -0.57
CA PRO A 259 18.04 29.18 -1.73
C PRO A 259 17.95 30.64 -2.18
N GLU A 260 19.06 31.15 -2.72
CA GLU A 260 19.11 32.42 -3.43
C GLU A 260 18.38 32.31 -4.78
N HIS A 261 17.82 33.43 -5.25
CA HIS A 261 17.03 33.50 -6.49
C HIS A 261 17.76 32.92 -7.71
N GLU A 262 19.03 33.31 -7.92
CA GLU A 262 19.81 32.84 -9.08
C GLU A 262 20.02 31.32 -9.06
N SER A 263 20.25 30.75 -7.88
CA SER A 263 20.39 29.29 -7.73
C SER A 263 19.06 28.57 -7.98
N LEU A 264 17.95 29.15 -7.52
CA LEU A 264 16.61 28.61 -7.73
C LEU A 264 16.24 28.58 -9.22
N VAL A 265 16.46 29.69 -9.94
CA VAL A 265 16.19 29.80 -11.38
C VAL A 265 17.05 28.82 -12.19
N ARG A 266 18.31 28.63 -11.81
CA ARG A 266 19.19 27.64 -12.46
C ARG A 266 18.63 26.22 -12.33
N LEU A 267 18.20 25.83 -11.13
CA LEU A 267 17.60 24.51 -10.91
C LEU A 267 16.25 24.37 -11.64
N GLN A 268 15.42 25.40 -11.62
CA GLN A 268 14.16 25.43 -12.40
C GLN A 268 14.41 25.15 -13.89
N HIS A 269 15.43 25.78 -14.50
CA HIS A 269 15.80 25.49 -15.88
C HIS A 269 16.30 24.06 -16.08
N LEU A 270 17.14 23.55 -15.17
CA LEU A 270 17.66 22.18 -15.23
C LEU A 270 16.54 21.14 -15.24
N PHE A 271 15.52 21.32 -14.39
CA PHE A 271 14.36 20.43 -14.28
C PHE A 271 13.19 20.83 -15.20
N GLY A 272 13.44 21.72 -16.18
CA GLY A 272 12.47 22.09 -17.22
C GLY A 272 11.20 22.77 -16.70
N TYR A 273 11.28 23.56 -15.62
CA TYR A 273 10.16 24.38 -15.17
C TYR A 273 9.84 25.46 -16.20
N THR A 274 8.56 25.60 -16.49
CA THR A 274 8.06 26.68 -17.36
C THR A 274 7.22 27.68 -16.56
N GLU A 275 7.14 28.91 -17.06
CA GLU A 275 6.25 29.93 -16.47
C GLU A 275 4.79 29.46 -16.48
N GLU A 276 4.39 28.70 -17.50
CA GLU A 276 3.06 28.11 -17.60
C GLU A 276 2.79 27.10 -16.49
N GLU A 277 3.72 26.18 -16.22
CA GLU A 277 3.62 25.23 -15.10
C GLU A 277 3.55 25.98 -13.75
N ILE A 278 4.41 26.98 -13.54
CA ILE A 278 4.40 27.75 -12.29
C ILE A 278 3.05 28.46 -12.10
N ARG A 279 2.51 29.07 -13.17
CA ARG A 279 1.29 29.87 -13.12
C ARG A 279 0.01 29.03 -13.09
N LEU A 280 -0.07 27.95 -13.86
CA LEU A 280 -1.28 27.15 -14.05
C LEU A 280 -1.35 25.94 -13.10
N ILE A 281 -0.20 25.48 -12.59
CA ILE A 281 -0.11 24.25 -11.79
C ILE A 281 0.28 24.56 -10.34
N LEU A 282 1.47 25.12 -10.11
CA LEU A 282 1.97 25.36 -8.76
C LEU A 282 1.15 26.45 -8.04
N THR A 283 0.94 27.60 -8.69
CA THR A 283 0.26 28.76 -8.07
C THR A 283 -1.17 28.42 -7.62
N PRO A 284 -2.03 27.75 -8.43
CA PRO A 284 -3.38 27.39 -7.97
C PRO A 284 -3.39 26.38 -6.83
N MET A 285 -2.51 25.38 -6.85
CA MET A 285 -2.38 24.43 -5.73
C MET A 285 -1.90 25.11 -4.45
N ALA A 286 -0.90 25.98 -4.55
CA ALA A 286 -0.40 26.75 -3.42
C ALA A 286 -1.44 27.74 -2.88
N ARG A 287 -2.32 28.28 -3.73
CA ARG A 287 -3.37 29.24 -3.32
C ARG A 287 -4.63 28.56 -2.76
N ASN A 288 -5.12 27.52 -3.40
CA ASN A 288 -6.42 26.91 -3.11
C ASN A 288 -6.31 25.64 -2.26
N GLY A 289 -5.15 24.98 -2.25
CA GLY A 289 -4.96 23.68 -1.62
C GLY A 289 -5.65 22.53 -2.35
N GLU A 290 -5.91 22.72 -3.64
CA GLU A 290 -6.57 21.77 -4.54
C GLU A 290 -5.91 21.81 -5.92
N GLU A 291 -5.89 20.67 -6.60
CA GLU A 291 -5.36 20.53 -7.96
C GLU A 291 -6.12 21.44 -8.95
N PRO A 292 -5.44 22.08 -9.91
CA PRO A 292 -6.09 22.90 -10.91
C PRO A 292 -7.08 22.08 -11.76
N ILE A 293 -8.20 22.72 -12.13
CA ILE A 293 -9.19 22.12 -13.03
C ILE A 293 -9.01 22.73 -14.42
N GLY A 294 -8.88 21.86 -15.41
CA GLY A 294 -8.90 22.20 -16.84
C GLY A 294 -10.16 21.70 -17.54
N SER A 295 -10.23 21.92 -18.86
CA SER A 295 -11.29 21.37 -19.73
C SER A 295 -10.70 21.05 -21.11
N MET A 296 -11.50 20.38 -21.96
CA MET A 296 -11.08 19.79 -23.25
C MET A 296 -10.20 18.54 -23.10
N GLY A 297 -10.06 17.78 -24.19
CA GLY A 297 -9.13 16.65 -24.24
C GLY A 297 -7.69 17.11 -24.48
N SER A 298 -6.71 16.27 -24.14
CA SER A 298 -5.31 16.50 -24.49
C SER A 298 -5.13 16.28 -25.99
N ASP A 299 -4.74 17.33 -26.72
CA ASP A 299 -4.39 17.31 -28.15
C ASP A 299 -2.87 17.24 -28.38
N SER A 300 -2.10 17.17 -27.29
CA SER A 300 -0.65 17.02 -27.34
C SER A 300 -0.26 15.59 -27.78
N PRO A 301 0.83 15.41 -28.55
CA PRO A 301 1.37 14.09 -28.84
C PRO A 301 1.67 13.32 -27.54
N ILE A 302 1.46 11.99 -27.57
CA ILE A 302 1.97 11.10 -26.51
C ILE A 302 3.48 11.29 -26.35
N ALA A 303 4.01 11.11 -25.13
CA ALA A 303 5.36 11.52 -24.78
C ALA A 303 6.44 11.05 -25.76
N VAL A 304 6.39 9.78 -26.17
CA VAL A 304 7.34 9.16 -27.11
C VAL A 304 7.31 9.75 -28.53
N LEU A 305 6.20 10.39 -28.93
CA LEU A 305 6.05 11.06 -30.24
C LEU A 305 6.28 12.58 -30.16
N SER A 306 6.56 13.11 -28.96
CA SER A 306 6.82 14.53 -28.76
C SER A 306 8.14 14.94 -29.40
N THR A 307 8.15 16.08 -30.09
CA THR A 307 9.39 16.71 -30.58
C THR A 307 10.08 17.57 -29.51
N LYS A 308 9.44 17.74 -28.33
CA LYS A 308 10.00 18.41 -27.16
C LYS A 308 10.42 17.37 -26.11
N SER A 309 11.44 17.69 -25.32
CA SER A 309 11.82 16.87 -24.15
C SER A 309 10.64 16.74 -23.20
N LYS A 310 10.36 15.53 -22.74
CA LYS A 310 9.28 15.20 -21.82
C LYS A 310 9.85 14.54 -20.57
N PRO A 311 9.33 14.85 -19.37
CA PRO A 311 9.75 14.16 -18.16
C PRO A 311 9.39 12.67 -18.24
N VAL A 312 10.14 11.83 -17.53
CA VAL A 312 9.92 10.37 -17.51
C VAL A 312 8.51 10.02 -17.03
N PHE A 313 7.92 10.86 -16.16
CA PHE A 313 6.54 10.69 -15.69
C PHE A 313 5.52 10.61 -16.83
N ASP A 314 5.69 11.39 -17.91
CA ASP A 314 4.73 11.45 -19.04
C ASP A 314 4.64 10.15 -19.84
N PHE A 315 5.57 9.22 -19.65
CA PHE A 315 5.58 7.90 -20.29
C PHE A 315 4.70 6.89 -19.57
N PHE A 316 4.12 7.24 -18.42
CA PHE A 316 3.30 6.35 -17.62
C PHE A 316 1.86 6.87 -17.50
N THR A 317 0.89 6.02 -17.82
CA THR A 317 -0.53 6.34 -17.68
C THR A 317 -1.09 5.67 -16.43
N GLN A 318 -1.88 6.40 -15.64
CA GLN A 318 -2.57 5.86 -14.46
C GLN A 318 -3.55 4.76 -14.88
N GLN A 319 -3.45 3.59 -14.27
CA GLN A 319 -4.50 2.57 -14.39
C GLN A 319 -5.74 3.00 -13.62
N PHE A 320 -6.90 2.51 -14.04
CA PHE A 320 -8.16 2.73 -13.36
C PHE A 320 -9.05 1.49 -13.48
N ALA A 321 -9.86 1.26 -12.47
CA ALA A 321 -10.68 0.09 -12.37
C ALA A 321 -11.88 0.18 -13.32
N GLN A 322 -12.15 -0.91 -14.05
CA GLN A 322 -13.32 -1.04 -14.91
C GLN A 322 -13.90 -2.43 -14.77
N VAL A 323 -15.20 -2.51 -14.46
CA VAL A 323 -16.00 -3.76 -14.37
C VAL A 323 -15.59 -4.71 -13.23
N THR A 324 -14.32 -5.11 -13.15
CA THR A 324 -13.85 -6.20 -12.25
C THR A 324 -13.87 -5.77 -10.78
N ASN A 325 -13.48 -4.53 -10.51
CA ASN A 325 -13.64 -3.84 -9.24
C ASN A 325 -14.16 -2.39 -9.45
N PRO A 326 -14.89 -1.80 -8.49
CA PRO A 326 -15.35 -0.42 -8.56
C PRO A 326 -14.27 0.56 -8.05
N PRO A 327 -14.22 1.80 -8.58
CA PRO A 327 -13.48 2.88 -7.96
C PRO A 327 -14.15 3.34 -6.66
N LEU A 328 -13.38 4.05 -5.82
CA LEU A 328 -13.83 4.65 -4.56
C LEU A 328 -14.15 6.14 -4.75
N ASP A 329 -15.14 6.67 -4.03
CA ASP A 329 -15.35 8.11 -3.92
C ASP A 329 -14.47 8.70 -2.80
N ALA A 330 -13.30 9.23 -3.17
CA ALA A 330 -12.32 9.83 -2.26
C ALA A 330 -12.88 10.96 -1.36
N ILE A 331 -14.01 11.57 -1.72
CA ILE A 331 -14.60 12.70 -1.00
C ILE A 331 -15.72 12.22 -0.08
N ARG A 332 -16.65 11.41 -0.60
CA ARG A 332 -17.82 10.95 0.18
C ARG A 332 -17.49 9.77 1.09
N GLU A 333 -16.52 8.97 0.72
CA GLU A 333 -16.09 7.78 1.44
C GLU A 333 -14.73 8.02 2.13
N GLU A 334 -14.44 9.27 2.52
CA GLU A 334 -13.14 9.64 3.10
C GLU A 334 -12.82 8.86 4.39
N LEU A 335 -13.83 8.42 5.14
CA LEU A 335 -13.68 7.67 6.39
C LEU A 335 -12.97 6.32 6.24
N VAL A 336 -13.08 5.69 5.06
CA VAL A 336 -12.40 4.42 4.77
C VAL A 336 -11.01 4.62 4.16
N THR A 337 -10.56 5.87 3.99
CA THR A 337 -9.29 6.20 3.35
C THR A 337 -8.20 6.62 4.32
N SER A 338 -6.94 6.33 3.98
CA SER A 338 -5.78 6.71 4.79
C SER A 338 -4.57 7.08 3.93
N LEU A 339 -3.97 8.22 4.25
CA LEU A 339 -2.67 8.69 3.74
C LEU A 339 -1.55 8.55 4.77
N ARG A 340 -1.82 7.92 5.92
CA ARG A 340 -0.84 7.73 6.98
C ARG A 340 0.23 6.74 6.52
N VAL A 341 1.50 7.08 6.74
CA VAL A 341 2.65 6.21 6.41
C VAL A 341 3.52 6.00 7.64
N GLY A 342 3.94 4.76 7.88
CA GLY A 342 5.00 4.44 8.85
C GLY A 342 6.35 4.26 8.14
N ILE A 343 7.42 4.88 8.67
CA ILE A 343 8.80 4.76 8.18
C ILE A 343 9.73 4.29 9.31
N GLY A 344 10.86 3.65 8.99
CA GLY A 344 11.82 3.15 9.98
C GLY A 344 12.15 1.65 9.92
N GLY A 345 11.61 0.93 8.92
CA GLY A 345 11.81 -0.49 8.72
C GLY A 345 10.71 -1.36 9.32
N HIS A 346 10.58 -2.58 8.80
CA HIS A 346 9.63 -3.59 9.25
C HIS A 346 10.35 -4.70 10.00
N SER A 347 9.78 -5.15 11.10
CA SER A 347 10.28 -6.28 11.88
C SER A 347 9.68 -7.61 11.36
N ASN A 348 10.01 -8.73 12.02
CA ASN A 348 9.56 -10.06 11.66
C ASN A 348 8.03 -10.20 11.74
N LEU A 349 7.35 -10.35 10.60
CA LEU A 349 5.90 -10.49 10.49
C LEU A 349 5.30 -11.61 11.38
N LEU A 350 6.09 -12.64 11.69
CA LEU A 350 5.63 -13.81 12.42
C LEU A 350 5.52 -13.58 13.94
N SER A 351 6.16 -12.55 14.50
CA SER A 351 6.11 -12.26 15.94
C SER A 351 5.28 -11.01 16.25
N ALA A 352 5.01 -10.76 17.52
CA ALA A 352 4.32 -9.56 17.99
C ALA A 352 5.09 -9.00 19.19
N THR A 353 5.85 -7.92 18.97
CA THR A 353 6.74 -7.31 19.96
C THR A 353 6.66 -5.78 19.85
N PRO A 354 7.00 -5.02 20.92
CA PRO A 354 7.04 -3.55 20.87
C PRO A 354 7.97 -2.99 19.79
N ASP A 355 8.97 -3.75 19.34
CA ASP A 355 9.90 -3.32 18.30
C ASP A 355 9.23 -3.10 16.94
N HIS A 356 8.06 -3.71 16.69
CA HIS A 356 7.32 -3.54 15.43
C HIS A 356 6.77 -2.14 15.23
N VAL A 357 6.55 -1.39 16.32
CA VAL A 357 6.00 -0.04 16.29
C VAL A 357 7.06 1.04 16.52
N ARG A 358 8.36 0.68 16.50
CA ARG A 358 9.47 1.64 16.42
C ARG A 358 9.54 2.27 15.03
N GLN A 359 8.57 3.12 14.75
CA GLN A 359 8.38 3.78 13.47
C GLN A 359 8.11 5.26 13.68
N ILE A 360 8.56 6.06 12.72
CA ILE A 360 8.14 7.45 12.58
C ILE A 360 6.90 7.45 11.69
N VAL A 361 5.88 8.18 12.09
CA VAL A 361 4.62 8.27 11.38
C VAL A 361 4.53 9.61 10.68
N LEU A 362 4.20 9.54 9.39
CA LEU A 362 3.81 10.67 8.57
C LEU A 362 2.29 10.73 8.45
N SER A 363 1.72 11.92 8.60
CA SER A 363 0.28 12.16 8.39
C SER A 363 -0.12 12.04 6.91
N ALA A 364 0.81 12.33 6.00
CA ALA A 364 0.68 12.20 4.55
C ALA A 364 2.03 11.79 3.92
N PRO A 365 2.03 11.19 2.72
CA PRO A 365 3.27 10.82 2.04
C PRO A 365 4.02 12.02 1.42
N VAL A 366 3.36 13.17 1.27
CA VAL A 366 3.98 14.39 0.76
C VAL A 366 4.44 15.23 1.95
N ILE A 367 5.76 15.38 2.08
CA ILE A 367 6.39 16.04 3.22
C ILE A 367 6.95 17.40 2.81
N ASP A 368 7.03 18.32 3.76
CA ASP A 368 7.61 19.63 3.54
C ASP A 368 9.15 19.61 3.75
N LEU A 369 9.81 20.73 3.41
CA LEU A 369 11.25 20.89 3.61
C LEU A 369 11.66 20.76 5.09
N GLU A 370 10.82 21.27 6.01
CA GLU A 370 11.05 21.16 7.45
C GLU A 370 10.97 19.70 7.93
N ASP A 371 10.04 18.94 7.37
CA ASP A 371 9.86 17.52 7.66
C ASP A 371 11.01 16.68 7.13
N LEU A 372 11.48 16.99 5.91
CA LEU A 372 12.67 16.37 5.35
C LEU A 372 13.91 16.67 6.21
N ALA A 373 14.05 17.89 6.73
CA ALA A 373 15.16 18.25 7.61
C ALA A 373 15.12 17.46 8.94
N LYS A 374 13.94 17.28 9.55
CA LYS A 374 13.78 16.41 10.73
C LYS A 374 14.24 14.97 10.44
N ILE A 375 13.89 14.43 9.27
CA ILE A 375 14.29 13.06 8.85
C ILE A 375 15.80 12.99 8.62
N ARG A 376 16.38 13.99 7.96
CA ARG A 376 17.83 14.04 7.62
C ARG A 376 18.72 14.11 8.86
N TYR A 377 18.27 14.78 9.90
CA TYR A 377 19.00 14.95 11.17
C TYR A 377 18.35 14.15 12.30
N ILE A 378 17.73 13.00 11.97
CA ILE A 378 16.97 12.22 12.96
C ILE A 378 17.86 11.72 14.10
N GLU A 379 19.13 11.42 13.83
CA GLU A 379 20.10 10.96 14.82
C GLU A 379 20.36 12.03 15.90
N ASP A 380 20.35 13.31 15.51
CA ASP A 380 20.55 14.44 16.43
C ASP A 380 19.34 14.69 17.33
N SER A 381 18.16 14.17 16.97
CA SER A 381 16.96 14.29 17.80
C SER A 381 17.03 13.45 19.08
N GLY A 382 17.94 12.47 19.14
CA GLY A 382 18.06 11.52 20.25
C GLY A 382 16.89 10.53 20.34
N VAL A 383 16.03 10.48 19.31
CA VAL A 383 14.83 9.65 19.29
C VAL A 383 15.11 8.32 18.58
N GLY A 384 15.05 7.23 19.34
CA GLY A 384 15.06 5.86 18.81
C GLY A 384 16.38 5.43 18.18
N THR A 385 16.34 4.34 17.41
CA THR A 385 17.48 3.78 16.66
C THR A 385 17.36 4.07 15.16
N PHE A 386 16.83 5.25 14.81
CA PHE A 386 16.73 5.65 13.41
C PHE A 386 18.07 6.17 12.92
N LYS A 387 18.45 5.74 11.71
CA LYS A 387 19.66 6.16 11.02
C LYS A 387 19.26 6.59 9.63
N SER A 388 19.63 7.82 9.28
CA SER A 388 19.30 8.41 7.98
C SER A 388 20.54 8.65 7.15
N THR A 389 20.48 8.33 5.87
CA THR A 389 21.51 8.75 4.91
C THR A 389 20.86 9.44 3.72
N ALA A 390 21.53 10.45 3.18
CA ALA A 390 21.15 11.06 1.91
C ALA A 390 22.13 10.61 0.84
N VAL A 391 21.59 10.09 -0.26
CA VAL A 391 22.36 9.59 -1.39
C VAL A 391 21.98 10.39 -2.62
N ASP A 392 22.99 10.94 -3.29
CA ASP A 392 22.83 11.71 -4.50
C ASP A 392 22.58 10.78 -5.69
N GLY A 393 21.44 10.95 -6.36
CA GLY A 393 21.09 10.25 -7.60
C GLY A 393 21.54 11.07 -8.81
N LEU A 394 22.85 11.16 -9.03
CA LEU A 394 23.46 11.96 -10.09
C LEU A 394 24.34 11.09 -11.00
N PHE A 395 24.62 11.55 -12.22
CA PHE A 395 25.56 10.91 -13.15
C PHE A 395 26.47 11.94 -13.83
N ASP A 396 27.66 11.50 -14.27
CA ASP A 396 28.70 12.37 -14.82
C ASP A 396 28.36 12.87 -16.24
N VAL A 397 28.35 14.21 -16.40
CA VAL A 397 28.01 14.85 -17.68
C VAL A 397 29.09 14.62 -18.73
N ALA A 398 30.36 14.57 -18.36
CA ALA A 398 31.45 14.41 -19.31
C ALA A 398 31.39 13.04 -20.01
N SER A 399 31.15 11.98 -19.22
CA SER A 399 30.92 10.63 -19.72
C SER A 399 29.64 10.54 -20.56
N ALA A 400 28.59 11.25 -20.16
CA ALA A 400 27.34 11.31 -20.91
C ALA A 400 27.48 11.97 -22.29
N ILE A 401 28.46 12.86 -22.52
CA ILE A 401 28.73 13.41 -23.88
C ILE A 401 29.19 12.31 -24.84
N ALA A 402 29.93 11.31 -24.34
CA ALA A 402 30.43 10.20 -25.15
C ALA A 402 29.37 9.09 -25.32
N ASP A 403 28.74 8.67 -24.21
CA ASP A 403 27.67 7.67 -24.20
C ASP A 403 26.66 8.00 -23.07
N PRO A 404 25.57 8.73 -23.39
CA PRO A 404 24.56 9.09 -22.40
C PRO A 404 23.88 7.89 -21.75
N ARG A 405 23.70 6.79 -22.51
CA ARG A 405 23.03 5.58 -22.01
C ARG A 405 23.92 4.91 -20.97
N GLN A 406 25.17 4.65 -21.31
CA GLN A 406 26.08 3.98 -20.40
C GLN A 406 26.32 4.80 -19.14
N SER A 407 26.50 6.12 -19.27
CA SER A 407 26.70 7.01 -18.13
C SER A 407 25.51 7.02 -17.16
N LEU A 408 24.27 7.02 -17.67
CA LEU A 408 23.07 6.90 -16.83
C LEU A 408 23.00 5.52 -16.13
N LEU A 409 23.32 4.44 -16.84
CA LEU A 409 23.33 3.09 -16.28
C LEU A 409 24.38 2.95 -15.18
N ASP A 410 25.57 3.52 -15.37
CA ASP A 410 26.63 3.53 -14.37
C ASP A 410 26.22 4.33 -13.13
N GLY A 411 25.64 5.53 -13.31
CA GLY A 411 25.14 6.34 -12.20
C GLY A 411 24.00 5.65 -11.42
N LEU A 412 23.09 4.97 -12.11
CA LEU A 412 22.05 4.15 -11.46
C LEU A 412 22.65 3.01 -10.65
N LYS A 413 23.67 2.34 -11.19
CA LYS A 413 24.35 1.24 -10.50
C LYS A 413 25.09 1.73 -9.27
N GLU A 414 25.82 2.83 -9.36
CA GLU A 414 26.51 3.46 -8.22
C GLU A 414 25.52 3.85 -7.12
N LEU A 415 24.36 4.41 -7.50
CA LEU A 415 23.28 4.71 -6.58
C LEU A 415 22.74 3.45 -5.89
N GLU A 416 22.42 2.41 -6.67
CA GLU A 416 21.94 1.12 -6.15
C GLU A 416 22.94 0.50 -5.16
N ASP A 417 24.22 0.44 -5.52
CA ASP A 417 25.28 -0.16 -4.71
C ASP A 417 25.47 0.62 -3.40
N HIS A 418 25.54 1.95 -3.44
CA HIS A 418 25.67 2.78 -2.23
C HIS A 418 24.46 2.66 -1.29
N VAL A 419 23.24 2.60 -1.83
CA VAL A 419 22.05 2.39 -1.00
C VAL A 419 22.06 0.99 -0.37
N VAL A 420 22.40 -0.05 -1.13
CA VAL A 420 22.52 -1.42 -0.61
C VAL A 420 23.53 -1.50 0.53
N GLU A 421 24.71 -0.92 0.35
CA GLU A 421 25.76 -0.85 1.38
C GLU A 421 25.28 -0.12 2.64
N SER A 422 24.62 1.02 2.47
CA SER A 422 24.06 1.80 3.58
C SER A 422 23.01 1.02 4.36
N VAL A 423 22.09 0.33 3.67
CA VAL A 423 21.05 -0.47 4.32
C VAL A 423 21.65 -1.68 5.06
N ARG A 424 22.68 -2.31 4.50
CA ARG A 424 23.42 -3.39 5.19
C ARG A 424 24.18 -2.87 6.42
N ALA A 425 24.61 -1.61 6.42
CA ALA A 425 25.20 -0.93 7.58
C ALA A 425 24.15 -0.52 8.65
N GLY A 426 22.86 -0.79 8.40
CA GLY A 426 21.77 -0.56 9.35
C GLY A 426 21.06 0.78 9.19
N VAL A 427 21.24 1.47 8.06
CA VAL A 427 20.42 2.65 7.72
C VAL A 427 18.99 2.22 7.43
N ASN A 428 18.03 2.84 8.10
CA ASN A 428 16.60 2.53 7.97
C ASN A 428 15.75 3.69 7.39
N LEU A 429 16.39 4.82 7.07
CA LEU A 429 15.80 5.93 6.34
C LEU A 429 16.80 6.37 5.24
N VAL A 430 16.47 6.12 3.97
CA VAL A 430 17.31 6.53 2.84
C VAL A 430 16.61 7.68 2.12
N ILE A 431 17.30 8.81 1.99
CA ILE A 431 16.86 9.96 1.20
C ILE A 431 17.57 9.90 -0.15
N LEU A 432 16.82 9.64 -1.21
CA LEU A 432 17.29 9.75 -2.59
C LEU A 432 17.15 11.22 -3.02
N SER A 433 18.25 11.88 -3.38
CA SER A 433 18.26 13.32 -3.65
C SER A 433 18.85 13.64 -5.02
N ASP A 434 18.24 14.58 -5.72
CA ASP A 434 18.81 15.21 -6.93
C ASP A 434 19.32 16.65 -6.67
N ARG A 435 19.23 17.13 -5.42
CA ARG A 435 19.49 18.53 -5.05
C ARG A 435 20.91 18.99 -5.37
N ASN A 436 21.89 18.10 -5.25
CA ASN A 436 23.31 18.41 -5.43
C ASN A 436 23.76 18.40 -6.90
N SER A 437 22.83 18.57 -7.84
CA SER A 437 23.12 18.69 -9.27
C SER A 437 24.05 19.87 -9.56
N THR A 438 25.02 19.66 -10.46
CA THR A 438 26.04 20.66 -10.84
C THR A 438 26.23 20.70 -12.36
N GLU A 439 27.12 21.56 -12.84
CA GLU A 439 27.50 21.60 -14.27
C GLU A 439 28.19 20.32 -14.75
N THR A 440 28.77 19.54 -13.83
CA THR A 440 29.46 18.27 -14.14
C THR A 440 28.64 17.04 -13.75
N SER A 441 27.57 17.19 -12.99
CA SER A 441 26.77 16.08 -12.46
C SER A 441 25.29 16.34 -12.69
N ALA A 442 24.70 15.60 -13.63
CA ALA A 442 23.30 15.72 -14.01
C ALA A 442 22.40 14.83 -13.12
N PRO A 443 21.16 15.25 -12.85
CA PRO A 443 20.23 14.47 -12.06
C PRO A 443 19.72 13.25 -12.83
N ILE A 444 19.77 12.09 -12.19
CA ILE A 444 18.98 10.92 -12.63
C ILE A 444 17.50 11.27 -12.41
N PRO A 445 16.57 11.06 -13.36
CA PRO A 445 15.15 11.29 -13.13
C PRO A 445 14.64 10.57 -11.88
N SER A 446 13.90 11.25 -11.01
CA SER A 446 13.60 10.74 -9.66
C SER A 446 12.79 9.44 -9.69
N LEU A 447 11.95 9.25 -10.71
CA LEU A 447 11.22 8.00 -10.94
C LEU A 447 12.15 6.82 -11.20
N LEU A 448 13.21 7.01 -12.00
CA LEU A 448 14.20 5.97 -12.27
C LEU A 448 15.04 5.68 -11.03
N GLN A 449 15.44 6.71 -10.27
CA GLN A 449 16.16 6.54 -9.00
C GLN A 449 15.38 5.61 -8.06
N VAL A 450 14.13 5.96 -7.74
CA VAL A 450 13.36 5.20 -6.76
C VAL A 450 12.99 3.81 -7.28
N ALA A 451 12.66 3.68 -8.56
CA ALA A 451 12.29 2.39 -9.15
C ALA A 451 13.47 1.41 -9.15
N ALA A 452 14.67 1.85 -9.56
CA ALA A 452 15.87 1.03 -9.57
C ALA A 452 16.22 0.57 -8.16
N VAL A 453 16.38 1.52 -7.22
CA VAL A 453 16.70 1.24 -5.82
C VAL A 453 15.65 0.34 -5.16
N HIS A 454 14.35 0.63 -5.34
CA HIS A 454 13.28 -0.20 -4.78
C HIS A 454 13.38 -1.65 -5.26
N ASN A 455 13.48 -1.86 -6.57
CA ASN A 455 13.55 -3.21 -7.14
C ASN A 455 14.85 -3.91 -6.73
N ARG A 456 15.99 -3.22 -6.67
CA ARG A 456 17.24 -3.79 -6.16
C ARG A 456 17.10 -4.24 -4.72
N LEU A 457 16.56 -3.40 -3.84
CA LEU A 457 16.35 -3.74 -2.44
C LEU A 457 15.35 -4.88 -2.27
N VAL A 458 14.33 -5.01 -3.13
CA VAL A 458 13.42 -6.18 -3.11
C VAL A 458 14.16 -7.45 -3.52
N ARG A 459 14.93 -7.42 -4.62
CA ARG A 459 15.73 -8.57 -5.09
C ARG A 459 16.78 -9.04 -4.09
N GLU A 460 17.32 -8.12 -3.29
CA GLU A 460 18.26 -8.43 -2.22
C GLU A 460 17.60 -8.68 -0.85
N HIS A 461 16.26 -8.64 -0.78
CA HIS A 461 15.49 -8.78 0.46
C HIS A 461 15.90 -7.78 1.57
N LEU A 462 16.27 -6.57 1.16
CA LEU A 462 16.63 -5.45 2.02
C LEU A 462 15.52 -4.39 2.09
N ARG A 463 14.51 -4.41 1.21
CA ARG A 463 13.47 -3.35 1.14
C ARG A 463 12.68 -3.22 2.44
N ALA A 464 12.50 -4.29 3.20
CA ALA A 464 11.85 -4.26 4.51
C ALA A 464 12.70 -3.58 5.60
N ASN A 465 14.00 -3.32 5.39
CA ASN A 465 14.89 -2.70 6.38
C ASN A 465 14.82 -1.18 6.40
N THR A 466 14.40 -0.55 5.30
CA THR A 466 14.52 0.89 5.13
C THR A 466 13.28 1.51 4.51
N ALA A 467 13.02 2.78 4.79
CA ALA A 467 12.11 3.61 4.02
C ALA A 467 12.87 4.39 2.95
N LEU A 468 12.24 4.60 1.79
CA LEU A 468 12.80 5.42 0.70
C LEU A 468 12.08 6.77 0.69
N ILE A 469 12.79 7.84 1.00
CA ILE A 469 12.29 9.21 0.93
C ILE A 469 12.88 9.84 -0.34
N VAL A 470 12.05 10.44 -1.18
CA VAL A 470 12.51 11.08 -2.43
C VAL A 470 12.53 12.59 -2.25
N GLU A 471 13.71 13.20 -2.31
CA GLU A 471 13.92 14.64 -2.42
C GLU A 471 14.19 14.97 -3.89
N ALA A 472 13.18 15.50 -4.59
CA ALA A 472 13.26 15.63 -6.03
C ALA A 472 12.86 17.01 -6.58
N GLY A 473 13.63 17.47 -7.56
CA GLY A 473 13.43 18.73 -8.26
C GLY A 473 12.42 18.61 -9.41
N ASP A 474 12.28 17.44 -10.03
CA ASP A 474 11.37 17.17 -11.15
C ASP A 474 9.89 16.92 -10.74
N VAL A 475 9.58 16.94 -9.43
CA VAL A 475 8.24 16.70 -8.89
C VAL A 475 7.43 17.99 -8.74
N LYS A 476 6.37 18.11 -9.53
CA LYS A 476 5.54 19.34 -9.65
C LYS A 476 4.05 19.07 -9.51
N GLU A 477 3.62 17.85 -9.79
CA GLU A 477 2.22 17.49 -10.00
C GLU A 477 1.81 16.25 -9.20
N VAL A 478 0.50 16.10 -9.02
CA VAL A 478 -0.12 14.93 -8.39
C VAL A 478 0.36 13.63 -9.04
N HIS A 479 0.46 13.61 -10.37
CA HIS A 479 0.87 12.43 -11.10
C HIS A 479 2.29 11.98 -10.77
N HIS A 480 3.22 12.93 -10.62
CA HIS A 480 4.63 12.64 -10.30
C HIS A 480 4.73 11.98 -8.92
N VAL A 481 4.05 12.54 -7.92
CA VAL A 481 3.99 11.98 -6.57
C VAL A 481 3.36 10.58 -6.59
N ALA A 482 2.24 10.41 -7.29
CA ALA A 482 1.56 9.12 -7.38
C ALA A 482 2.43 8.04 -8.03
N LEU A 483 3.24 8.39 -9.03
CA LEU A 483 4.22 7.48 -9.65
C LEU A 483 5.33 7.12 -8.66
N LEU A 484 5.97 8.10 -8.02
CA LEU A 484 7.04 7.84 -7.06
C LEU A 484 6.60 6.90 -5.94
N LEU A 485 5.41 7.13 -5.37
CA LEU A 485 4.83 6.24 -4.36
C LEU A 485 4.53 4.86 -4.95
N GLY A 486 3.89 4.81 -6.11
CA GLY A 486 3.57 3.55 -6.81
C GLY A 486 4.80 2.71 -7.18
N PHE A 487 5.97 3.32 -7.35
CA PHE A 487 7.25 2.66 -7.64
C PHE A 487 8.16 2.47 -6.41
N GLY A 488 7.68 2.80 -5.21
CA GLY A 488 8.30 2.35 -3.95
C GLY A 488 8.78 3.45 -3.00
N ALA A 489 8.57 4.73 -3.30
CA ALA A 489 8.79 5.80 -2.35
C ALA A 489 7.83 5.65 -1.15
N SER A 490 8.37 5.81 0.06
CA SER A 490 7.59 5.93 1.30
C SER A 490 7.12 7.36 1.54
N ALA A 491 7.92 8.35 1.12
CA ALA A 491 7.57 9.77 1.19
C ALA A 491 8.23 10.55 0.06
N VAL A 492 7.65 11.69 -0.31
CA VAL A 492 8.14 12.57 -1.38
C VAL A 492 8.19 14.00 -0.88
N CYS A 493 9.35 14.63 -1.03
CA CYS A 493 9.60 16.04 -0.81
C CYS A 493 9.86 16.73 -2.16
N PRO A 494 8.87 17.42 -2.75
CA PRO A 494 9.03 18.17 -4.00
C PRO A 494 9.77 19.49 -3.75
N TYR A 495 11.04 19.42 -3.35
CA TYR A 495 11.73 20.56 -2.75
C TYR A 495 11.79 21.78 -3.67
N LEU A 496 12.03 21.58 -4.97
CA LEU A 496 12.21 22.70 -5.90
C LEU A 496 10.88 23.43 -6.12
N ALA A 497 9.76 22.71 -6.16
CA ALA A 497 8.44 23.31 -6.20
C ALA A 497 8.13 24.07 -4.90
N LEU A 498 8.51 23.53 -3.74
CA LEU A 498 8.33 24.18 -2.44
C LEU A 498 9.18 25.47 -2.32
N ASP A 499 10.44 25.42 -2.72
CA ASP A 499 11.35 26.58 -2.76
C ASP A 499 10.82 27.66 -3.72
N THR A 500 10.28 27.25 -4.88
CA THR A 500 9.63 28.15 -5.85
C THR A 500 8.40 28.83 -5.26
N ILE A 501 7.55 28.08 -4.54
CA ILE A 501 6.36 28.62 -3.89
C ILE A 501 6.73 29.59 -2.77
N GLU A 502 7.77 29.28 -1.99
CA GLU A 502 8.28 30.15 -0.93
C GLU A 502 8.83 31.46 -1.52
N GLU A 503 9.51 31.42 -2.67
CA GLU A 503 9.90 32.63 -3.40
C GLU A 503 8.70 33.46 -3.87
N LEU A 504 7.70 32.84 -4.49
CA LEU A 504 6.48 33.54 -4.92
C LEU A 504 5.74 34.18 -3.74
N ALA A 505 5.72 33.51 -2.58
CA ALA A 505 5.14 34.05 -1.34
C ALA A 505 5.89 35.29 -0.86
N ARG A 506 7.23 35.25 -0.86
CA ARG A 506 8.08 36.41 -0.49
C ARG A 506 7.85 37.62 -1.41
N TYR A 507 7.54 37.38 -2.68
CA TYR A 507 7.19 38.44 -3.64
C TYR A 507 5.70 38.87 -3.60
N GLY A 508 4.91 38.34 -2.66
CA GLY A 508 3.52 38.77 -2.44
C GLY A 508 2.49 38.16 -3.39
N GLN A 509 2.80 37.05 -4.06
CA GLN A 509 1.89 36.38 -4.99
C GLN A 509 0.69 35.69 -4.30
N PHE A 510 0.80 35.45 -2.99
CA PHE A 510 -0.23 34.89 -2.13
C PHE A 510 -0.49 35.92 -1.01
N HIS A 511 -1.65 36.59 -1.05
CA HIS A 511 -1.96 37.73 -0.16
C HIS A 511 -2.08 37.33 1.32
N ASP A 512 -1.41 38.08 2.21
CA ASP A 512 -1.61 38.07 3.66
C ASP A 512 -1.56 36.69 4.35
N GLU A 513 -0.58 35.88 3.99
CA GLU A 513 -0.44 34.52 4.51
C GLU A 513 0.68 34.39 5.53
N ALA A 514 0.45 33.55 6.54
CA ALA A 514 1.50 33.14 7.46
C ALA A 514 2.63 32.42 6.70
N PRO A 515 3.90 32.56 7.13
CA PRO A 515 5.01 31.81 6.55
C PRO A 515 4.72 30.30 6.45
N GLY A 516 5.02 29.69 5.31
CA GLY A 516 4.77 28.26 5.05
C GLY A 516 3.32 27.88 4.72
N GLN A 517 2.34 28.79 4.83
CA GLN A 517 0.94 28.46 4.53
C GLN A 517 0.70 28.05 3.07
N ALA A 518 1.41 28.69 2.13
CA ALA A 518 1.37 28.34 0.70
C ALA A 518 1.97 26.94 0.44
N ARG A 519 3.10 26.61 1.07
CA ARG A 519 3.71 25.27 1.05
C ARG A 519 2.76 24.20 1.60
N TYR A 520 2.13 24.48 2.74
CA TYR A 520 1.14 23.60 3.34
C TYR A 520 -0.04 23.29 2.40
N ARG A 521 -0.62 24.31 1.75
CA ARG A 521 -1.72 24.09 0.80
C ARG A 521 -1.26 23.33 -0.43
N TYR A 522 -0.08 23.60 -0.96
CA TYR A 522 0.48 22.82 -2.06
C TYR A 522 0.62 21.34 -1.71
N ASN A 523 1.22 21.00 -0.55
CA ASN A 523 1.33 19.62 -0.08
C ASN A 523 -0.04 18.97 0.16
N LYS A 524 -1.01 19.74 0.68
CA LYS A 524 -2.40 19.30 0.83
C LYS A 524 -3.06 18.99 -0.51
N ALA A 525 -2.83 19.82 -1.53
CA ALA A 525 -3.35 19.62 -2.89
C ALA A 525 -2.79 18.32 -3.49
N LEU A 526 -1.47 18.12 -3.39
CA LEU A 526 -0.80 16.90 -3.85
C LEU A 526 -1.33 15.67 -3.11
N SER A 527 -1.46 15.73 -1.79
CA SER A 527 -1.96 14.62 -0.96
C SER A 527 -3.41 14.24 -1.30
N LYS A 528 -4.30 15.23 -1.44
CA LYS A 528 -5.67 15.00 -1.92
C LYS A 528 -5.70 14.40 -3.33
N GLY A 529 -4.83 14.89 -4.22
CA GLY A 529 -4.70 14.39 -5.58
C GLY A 529 -4.23 12.94 -5.61
N VAL A 530 -3.27 12.55 -4.77
CA VAL A 530 -2.81 11.16 -4.63
C VAL A 530 -3.96 10.26 -4.18
N LEU A 531 -4.73 10.70 -3.17
CA LEU A 531 -5.90 9.96 -2.71
C LEU A 531 -6.92 9.75 -3.85
N LYS A 532 -7.15 10.78 -4.68
CA LYS A 532 -7.98 10.68 -5.89
C LYS A 532 -7.43 9.65 -6.88
N VAL A 533 -6.12 9.64 -7.14
CA VAL A 533 -5.49 8.68 -8.07
C VAL A 533 -5.64 7.24 -7.56
N MET A 534 -5.34 6.98 -6.29
CA MET A 534 -5.52 5.66 -5.66
C MET A 534 -6.98 5.17 -5.76
N SER A 535 -7.92 6.07 -5.52
CA SER A 535 -9.34 5.77 -5.54
C SER A 535 -9.85 5.36 -6.93
N LYS A 536 -9.19 5.76 -8.02
CA LYS A 536 -9.52 5.28 -9.38
C LYS A 536 -9.38 3.77 -9.53
N MET A 537 -8.48 3.15 -8.78
CA MET A 537 -8.32 1.69 -8.71
C MET A 537 -9.09 1.07 -7.55
N GLY A 538 -9.84 1.86 -6.77
CA GLY A 538 -10.52 1.41 -5.56
C GLY A 538 -9.58 1.11 -4.39
N VAL A 539 -8.37 1.69 -4.37
CA VAL A 539 -7.40 1.52 -3.29
C VAL A 539 -7.66 2.57 -2.21
N SER A 540 -7.78 2.13 -0.97
CA SER A 540 -8.21 2.95 0.16
C SER A 540 -7.05 3.45 1.02
N THR A 541 -5.94 2.71 1.08
CA THR A 541 -4.78 3.06 1.93
C THR A 541 -3.52 3.28 1.11
N ILE A 542 -2.74 4.29 1.50
CA ILE A 542 -1.48 4.57 0.82
C ILE A 542 -0.46 3.45 1.03
N ALA A 543 -0.50 2.77 2.18
CA ALA A 543 0.38 1.65 2.49
C ALA A 543 0.33 0.55 1.43
N SER A 544 -0.88 0.21 0.95
CA SER A 544 -1.08 -0.81 -0.08
C SER A 544 -0.84 -0.28 -1.51
N TYR A 545 -0.88 1.05 -1.70
CA TYR A 545 -0.57 1.69 -2.97
C TYR A 545 0.94 1.82 -3.21
N ILE A 546 1.75 1.98 -2.16
CA ILE A 546 3.20 2.05 -2.27
C ILE A 546 3.74 0.75 -2.88
N GLY A 547 4.49 0.85 -3.98
CA GLY A 547 5.02 -0.31 -4.72
C GLY A 547 3.97 -1.08 -5.54
N SER A 548 2.74 -0.57 -5.68
CA SER A 548 1.67 -1.26 -6.42
C SER A 548 1.84 -1.22 -7.94
N GLN A 549 2.61 -0.27 -8.46
CA GLN A 549 2.86 -0.08 -9.89
C GLN A 549 1.57 -0.12 -10.74
N LEU A 550 0.51 0.56 -10.26
CA LEU A 550 -0.80 0.70 -10.92
C LEU A 550 -0.75 1.72 -12.07
N PHE A 551 0.21 1.52 -12.96
CA PHE A 551 0.51 2.36 -14.10
C PHE A 551 0.84 1.50 -15.32
N GLU A 552 0.59 2.06 -16.50
CA GLU A 552 0.95 1.44 -17.77
C GLU A 552 1.97 2.32 -18.49
N ALA A 553 3.11 1.73 -18.84
CA ALA A 553 4.17 2.41 -19.57
C ALA A 553 3.86 2.42 -21.07
N VAL A 554 4.01 3.58 -21.71
CA VAL A 554 3.78 3.78 -23.14
C VAL A 554 5.02 4.45 -23.75
N GLY A 555 5.69 3.73 -24.64
CA GLY A 555 6.92 4.22 -25.28
C GLY A 555 8.20 4.02 -24.46
N VAL A 556 8.14 3.15 -23.44
CA VAL A 556 9.30 2.63 -22.70
C VAL A 556 9.61 1.23 -23.23
N ASP A 557 10.89 0.94 -23.47
CA ASP A 557 11.32 -0.39 -23.94
C ASP A 557 11.14 -1.45 -22.85
N GLN A 558 10.92 -2.70 -23.24
CA GLN A 558 10.74 -3.83 -22.31
C GLN A 558 12.00 -4.11 -21.45
N GLU A 559 13.18 -3.71 -21.92
CA GLU A 559 14.46 -3.81 -21.18
C GLU A 559 14.50 -2.89 -19.94
N VAL A 560 13.77 -1.76 -19.98
CA VAL A 560 13.73 -0.71 -18.94
C VAL A 560 12.59 -0.96 -17.97
#